data_AF-A0A1I1Q698-F1
#
_entry.id   AF-A0A1I1Q698-F1
#
_cell.length_a   1.000
_cell.length_b   1.000
_cell.length_c   1.000
_cell.angle_alpha   90.00
_cell.angle_beta   90.00
_cell.angle_gamma   90.00
#
_symmetry.space_group_name_H-M   'P 1'
#
loop_
_entity.id
_entity.type
_entity.pdbx_description
1 polymer ?
#
loop_
_entity_poly.entity_id
_entity_poly.type
_entity_poly.pdbx_seq_one_letter_code
_entity_poly.pdbx_strand_id
1 'polypeptide(L)' 'MDQRAVRDLLWEWDLIGLRDDDSPLDEYDCMIGPLLALRARGAGAGEIAAWVGSHAEEHFGLPSTSAADLRLAHAVLALP' A
#
# COMPACT_ATOMS: atom_id res chain seq x y z
N MET A 1 10.32 -9.68 -7.67
CA MET A 1 9.50 -8.52 -7.25
C MET A 1 10.01 -8.09 -5.88
N ASP A 2 10.39 -6.84 -5.74
CA ASP A 2 11.18 -6.35 -4.59
C ASP A 2 10.26 -5.93 -3.42
N GLN A 3 10.25 -6.72 -2.34
CA GLN A 3 9.51 -6.41 -1.11
C GLN A 3 9.95 -5.07 -0.50
N ARG A 4 11.23 -4.70 -0.64
CA ARG A 4 11.77 -3.46 -0.11
C ARG A 4 11.15 -2.26 -0.80
N ALA A 5 11.05 -2.32 -2.13
CA ALA A 5 10.43 -1.25 -2.91
C ALA A 5 8.95 -1.05 -2.56
N VAL A 6 8.20 -2.14 -2.31
CA VAL A 6 6.80 -2.02 -1.85
C VAL A 6 6.73 -1.40 -0.46
N ARG A 7 7.63 -1.77 0.46
CA ARG A 7 7.69 -1.16 1.79
C ARG A 7 7.95 0.35 1.71
N ASP A 8 8.88 0.77 0.86
CA ASP A 8 9.19 2.20 0.68
C ASP A 8 7.95 2.97 0.16
N LEU A 9 7.19 2.39 -0.78
CA LEU A 9 5.94 3.01 -1.26
C LEU A 9 4.84 3.08 -0.19
N LEU A 10 4.74 2.06 0.67
CA LEU A 10 3.79 2.06 1.80
C LEU A 10 4.18 3.13 2.84
N TRP A 11 5.48 3.32 3.05
CA TRP A 11 6.02 4.39 3.88
C TRP A 11 5.78 5.79 3.30
N GLU A 12 5.65 5.92 1.99
CA GLU A 12 5.25 7.18 1.34
C GLU A 12 3.74 7.42 1.39
N TRP A 13 2.93 6.36 1.34
CA TRP A 13 1.47 6.44 1.48
C TRP A 13 1.05 6.84 2.90
N ASP A 14 1.73 6.29 3.90
CA ASP A 14 1.68 6.65 5.33
C ASP A 14 0.29 6.98 5.91
N LEU A 15 -0.62 6.01 5.87
CA LEU A 15 -1.98 6.18 6.40
C LEU A 15 -2.01 6.49 7.91
N ILE A 16 -1.15 5.84 8.69
CA ILE A 16 -1.12 5.92 10.15
C ILE A 16 -0.35 7.17 10.62
N GLY A 17 0.50 7.76 9.78
CA GLY A 17 1.28 8.96 10.12
C GLY A 17 2.59 8.66 10.85
N LEU A 18 3.23 7.53 10.53
CA LEU A 18 4.41 7.01 11.22
C LEU A 18 5.71 7.60 10.70
N ARG A 19 5.69 8.32 9.57
CA ARG A 19 6.91 8.72 8.85
C ARG A 19 7.84 9.66 9.62
N ASP A 20 7.25 10.47 10.50
CA ASP A 20 7.96 11.44 11.34
C ASP A 20 8.11 10.96 12.78
N ASP A 21 7.69 9.72 13.08
CA ASP A 21 7.86 9.06 14.36
C ASP A 21 8.99 8.02 14.26
N ASP A 22 9.66 7.68 15.36
CA ASP A 22 10.72 6.64 15.40
C ASP A 22 10.11 5.23 15.36
N SER A 23 9.03 5.10 14.59
CA SER A 23 8.19 3.94 14.52
C SER A 23 8.81 2.87 13.60
N PRO A 24 8.57 1.58 13.89
CA PRO A 24 9.03 0.49 13.04
C PRO A 24 8.54 0.61 11.59
N LEU A 25 9.41 0.31 10.63
CA LEU A 25 9.08 0.35 9.19
C LEU A 25 8.18 -0.81 8.73
N ASP A 26 7.94 -1.80 9.59
CA ASP A 26 7.21 -3.04 9.28
C ASP A 26 5.71 -2.96 9.60
N GLU A 27 5.22 -1.83 10.10
CA GLU A 27 3.78 -1.61 10.39
C GLU A 27 2.87 -1.82 9.17
N TYR A 28 3.40 -1.61 7.95
CA TYR A 28 2.67 -1.86 6.71
C TYR A 28 3.03 -3.19 6.02
N ASP A 29 3.87 -4.04 6.62
CA ASP A 29 4.35 -5.28 5.98
C ASP A 29 3.23 -6.27 5.64
N CYS A 30 2.13 -6.23 6.40
CA CYS A 30 0.93 -7.03 6.13
C CYS A 30 0.35 -6.77 4.73
N MET A 31 0.59 -5.59 4.15
CA MET A 31 0.10 -5.21 2.82
C MET A 31 1.04 -5.66 1.69
N ILE A 32 2.32 -5.92 1.97
CA ILE A 32 3.32 -6.24 0.93
C ILE A 32 2.92 -7.50 0.17
N GLY A 33 2.65 -8.60 0.88
CA GLY A 33 2.24 -9.88 0.27
C GLY A 33 1.03 -9.75 -0.66
N PRO A 34 -0.11 -9.21 -0.17
CA PRO A 34 -1.29 -8.97 -0.98
C PRO A 34 -1.05 -8.07 -2.21
N LEU A 35 -0.29 -6.99 -2.08
CA LEU A 35 0.02 -6.09 -3.20
C LEU A 35 0.87 -6.79 -4.27
N LEU A 36 1.86 -7.58 -3.86
CA LEU A 36 2.64 -8.40 -4.78
C LEU A 36 1.75 -9.42 -5.52
N ALA A 37 0.83 -10.06 -4.80
CA ALA A 37 -0.09 -11.04 -5.38
C ALA A 37 -1.08 -10.41 -6.37
N LEU A 38 -1.64 -9.24 -6.02
CA LEU A 38 -2.50 -8.43 -6.89
C LEU A 38 -1.78 -8.07 -8.20
N ARG A 39 -0.55 -7.56 -8.12
CA ARG A 39 0.25 -7.25 -9.32
C ARG A 39 0.54 -8.51 -10.13
N ALA A 40 0.94 -9.60 -9.48
CA ALA A 40 1.28 -10.85 -10.16
C ALA A 40 0.10 -11.47 -10.93
N ARG A 41 -1.15 -11.26 -10.48
CA ARG A 41 -2.35 -11.68 -11.21
C ARG A 41 -2.81 -10.71 -12.30
N GLY A 42 -2.11 -9.59 -12.49
CA GLY A 42 -2.46 -8.57 -13.48
C GLY A 42 -3.59 -7.63 -13.06
N ALA A 43 -3.80 -7.43 -11.75
CA ALA A 43 -4.78 -6.45 -11.25
C ALA A 43 -4.44 -5.04 -11.75
N GLY A 44 -5.48 -4.29 -12.16
CA GLY A 44 -5.33 -2.89 -12.56
C GLY A 44 -5.23 -1.93 -11.37
N ALA A 45 -4.87 -0.67 -11.62
CA ALA A 45 -4.71 0.34 -10.58
C ALA A 45 -5.99 0.54 -9.73
N GLY A 46 -7.16 0.49 -10.36
CA GLY A 46 -8.44 0.60 -9.64
C GLY A 46 -8.74 -0.56 -8.70
N GLU A 47 -8.37 -1.80 -9.08
CA GLU A 47 -8.54 -2.98 -8.22
C GLU A 47 -7.59 -2.93 -7.02
N ILE A 48 -6.34 -2.54 -7.26
CA ILE A 48 -5.35 -2.36 -6.19
C ILE A 48 -5.79 -1.24 -5.24
N ALA A 49 -6.21 -0.08 -5.76
CA ALA A 49 -6.66 1.04 -4.94
C ALA A 49 -7.91 0.69 -4.10
N ALA A 50 -8.88 -0.02 -4.69
CA ALA A 50 -10.05 -0.49 -3.96
C ALA A 50 -9.65 -1.45 -2.83
N TRP A 51 -8.74 -2.39 -3.09
CA TRP A 51 -8.23 -3.29 -2.07
C TRP A 51 -7.49 -2.54 -0.95
N VAL A 52 -6.62 -1.58 -1.30
CA VAL A 52 -5.91 -0.73 -0.32
C VAL A 52 -6.89 0.00 0.59
N GLY A 53 -7.91 0.65 0.02
CA GLY A 53 -8.88 1.41 0.80
C GLY A 53 -9.74 0.52 1.71
N SER A 54 -10.23 -0.61 1.21
CA SER A 54 -10.96 -1.56 2.05
C SER A 54 -10.08 -2.14 3.15
N HIS A 55 -8.84 -2.52 2.84
CA HIS A 55 -7.91 -3.04 3.84
C HIS A 55 -7.54 -1.97 4.88
N ALA A 56 -7.40 -0.71 4.48
CA ALA A 56 -7.14 0.40 5.38
C ALA A 56 -8.23 0.55 6.45
N GLU A 57 -9.49 0.56 6.01
CA GLU A 57 -10.64 0.69 6.90
C GLU A 57 -10.83 -0.58 7.77
N GLU A 58 -10.69 -1.77 7.18
CA GLU A 58 -10.96 -3.04 7.87
C GLU A 58 -9.83 -3.45 8.84
N HIS A 59 -8.58 -3.19 8.47
CA HIS A 59 -7.41 -3.65 9.23
C HIS A 59 -6.86 -2.58 10.18
N PHE A 60 -6.76 -1.33 9.72
CA PHE A 60 -6.23 -0.23 10.54
C PHE A 60 -7.33 0.62 11.18
N GLY A 61 -8.60 0.46 10.78
CA GLY A 61 -9.71 1.27 11.30
C GLY A 61 -9.65 2.73 10.84
N LEU A 62 -8.84 3.03 9.82
CA LEU A 62 -8.58 4.38 9.34
C LEU A 62 -9.10 4.54 7.90
N PRO A 63 -9.86 5.60 7.60
CA PRO A 63 -10.26 5.88 6.24
C PRO A 63 -9.05 6.39 5.44
N SER A 64 -8.82 5.80 4.28
CA SER A 64 -7.92 6.34 3.27
C SER A 64 -8.68 7.24 2.29
N THR A 65 -7.97 7.86 1.35
CA THR A 65 -8.61 8.62 0.27
C THR A 65 -8.38 7.92 -1.06
N SER A 66 -9.40 7.87 -1.92
CA SER A 66 -9.29 7.23 -3.23
C SER A 66 -8.13 7.80 -4.06
N ALA A 67 -7.80 9.09 -3.89
CA ALA A 67 -6.65 9.70 -4.55
C ALA A 67 -5.30 9.18 -4.03
N ALA A 68 -5.15 9.01 -2.71
CA ALA A 68 -3.93 8.43 -2.12
C ALA A 68 -3.76 6.96 -2.53
N ASP A 69 -4.85 6.19 -2.50
CA ASP A 69 -4.83 4.77 -2.82
C ASP A 69 -4.52 4.52 -4.30
N LEU A 70 -5.08 5.36 -5.19
CA LEU A 70 -4.74 5.33 -6.61
C LEU A 70 -3.27 5.69 -6.87
N ARG A 71 -2.70 6.65 -6.14
CA ARG A 71 -1.28 6.98 -6.25
C ARG A 71 -0.40 5.80 -5.84
N LEU A 72 -0.69 5.17 -4.71
CA LEU A 72 0.00 3.96 -4.27
C LEU A 72 -0.13 2.84 -5.31
N ALA A 73 -1.34 2.59 -5.82
CA ALA A 73 -1.60 1.57 -6.81
C ALA A 73 -0.79 1.77 -8.10
N HIS A 74 -0.72 2.99 -8.61
CA HIS A 74 0.11 3.32 -9.78
C HIS A 74 1.59 3.11 -9.50
N ALA A 75 2.08 3.51 -8.33
CA ALA A 75 3.47 3.32 -7.95
C ALA A 75 3.83 1.84 -7.84
N VAL A 76 2.98 1.01 -7.22
CA VAL A 76 3.16 -0.45 -7.13
C VAL A 76 3.24 -1.09 -8.52
N LEU A 77 2.39 -0.67 -9.45
CA LEU A 77 2.39 -1.18 -10.82
C LEU A 77 3.64 -0.76 -11.62
N ALA A 78 4.21 0.41 -11.32
CA ALA A 78 5.39 0.95 -11.97
C ALA A 78 6.72 0.35 -11.46
N LEU A 79 6.70 -0.45 -10.39
CA LEU A 79 7.88 -1.16 -9.90
C LEU A 79 8.47 -2.09 -10.98
N PRO A 80 9.80 -2.21 -11.08
CA PRO A 80 10.47 -3.09 -12.04
C PRO A 80 10.24 -4.59 -11.79
#